data_AF-A0A836JQ26-F1
#
_entry.id   AF-A0A836JQ26-F1
#
_cell.length_a   1.000
_cell.length_b   1.000
_cell.length_c   1.000
_cell.angle_alpha   90.00
_cell.angle_beta   90.00
_cell.angle_gamma   90.00
#
_symmetry.space_group_name_H-M   'P 1'
#
loop_
_entity.id
_entity.type
_entity.pdbx_description
1 polymer ?
#
loop_
_entity_poly.entity_id
_entity_poly.type
_entity_poly.pdbx_seq_one_letter_code
_entity_poly.pdbx_strand_id
1 'polypeptide(L)'
;MANIPSELISHQQKVCRLYKRAVRCIEDWFHKTHDRRYQIALLRERFDKNKDIKDLKYAKYLLNEGEKEYFSKIHYQPITFAESLTGGAYGRESYTPDWALDYWHPLEKAMYPKYFARREQMKDEYLKWYFETYPEEKKKIDDH
;
A
#
# COMPACT_ATOMS: atom_id res chain seq x y z
N MET A 1 5.03 16.65 -3.46
CA MET A 1 3.63 16.82 -3.02
C MET A 1 3.19 15.51 -2.38
N ALA A 2 2.92 15.51 -1.07
CA ALA A 2 2.38 14.34 -0.40
C ALA A 2 0.98 14.06 -0.99
N ASN A 3 0.85 12.95 -1.71
CA ASN A 3 -0.42 12.53 -2.28
C ASN A 3 -1.26 11.99 -1.12
N ILE A 4 -1.97 12.88 -0.43
CA ILE A 4 -2.95 12.49 0.59
C ILE A 4 -3.92 11.55 -0.13
N PRO A 5 -4.09 10.28 0.31
CA PRO A 5 -5.00 9.38 -0.37
C PRO A 5 -6.41 9.99 -0.27
N SER A 6 -6.92 10.53 -1.38
CA SER A 6 -8.27 11.07 -1.42
C SER A 6 -9.24 9.94 -1.02
N GLU A 7 -10.05 10.16 0.00
CA GLU A 7 -11.01 9.15 0.49
C GLU A 7 -12.03 8.74 -0.58
N LEU A 8 -12.22 9.58 -1.61
CA LEU A 8 -13.14 9.34 -2.70
C LEU A 8 -12.56 8.35 -3.72
N ILE A 9 -13.07 7.11 -3.66
CA ILE A 9 -12.73 6.05 -4.60
C ILE A 9 -13.66 6.12 -5.82
N SER A 10 -13.08 6.18 -7.02
CA SER A 10 -13.84 6.18 -8.27
C SER A 10 -14.56 4.85 -8.54
N HIS A 11 -15.61 4.86 -9.36
CA HIS A 11 -16.33 3.63 -9.73
C HIS A 11 -15.39 2.58 -10.35
N GLN A 12 -14.52 3.01 -11.27
CA GLN A 12 -13.51 2.16 -11.88
C GLN A 12 -12.59 1.51 -10.83
N GLN A 13 -12.10 2.29 -9.86
CA GLN A 13 -11.26 1.75 -8.79
C GLN A 13 -12.01 0.72 -7.94
N LYS A 14 -13.30 0.92 -7.65
CA LYS A 14 -14.12 -0.06 -6.92
C LYS A 14 -14.26 -1.36 -7.70
N VAL A 15 -14.54 -1.29 -9.01
CA VAL A 15 -14.58 -2.48 -9.89
C VAL A 15 -13.24 -3.21 -9.90
N CYS A 16 -12.12 -2.50 -10.06
CA CYS A 16 -10.79 -3.11 -10.03
C CYS A 16 -10.47 -3.76 -8.68
N ARG A 17 -10.88 -3.15 -7.56
CA ARG A 17 -10.73 -3.74 -6.22
C ARG A 17 -11.58 -4.99 -6.06
N LEU A 18 -12.83 -4.98 -6.51
CA LEU A 18 -13.71 -6.15 -6.50
C LEU A 18 -13.11 -7.29 -7.33
N TYR A 19 -12.65 -7.01 -8.56
CA TYR A 19 -12.00 -8.01 -9.41
C TYR A 19 -10.77 -8.62 -8.74
N LYS A 20 -9.88 -7.79 -8.18
CA LYS A 20 -8.68 -8.28 -7.47
C LYS A 20 -9.06 -9.19 -6.29
N ARG A 21 -10.05 -8.80 -5.50
CA ARG A 21 -10.54 -9.58 -4.36
C ARG A 21 -11.17 -10.89 -4.81
N ALA A 22 -12.02 -10.86 -5.83
CA ALA A 22 -12.65 -12.06 -6.40
C ALA A 22 -11.62 -13.04 -6.96
N VAL A 23 -10.59 -12.55 -7.66
CA VAL A 23 -9.47 -13.39 -8.11
C VAL A 23 -8.77 -14.05 -6.93
N ARG A 24 -8.41 -13.30 -5.88
CA ARG A 24 -7.78 -13.88 -4.67
C ARG A 24 -8.66 -14.92 -4.00
N CYS A 25 -9.97 -14.67 -3.91
CA CYS A 25 -10.92 -15.63 -3.38
C CYS A 25 -10.96 -16.94 -4.20
N ILE A 26 -10.80 -16.88 -5.53
CA ILE A 26 -10.64 -18.09 -6.36
C ILE A 26 -9.33 -18.80 -6.00
N GLU A 27 -8.23 -18.06 -5.78
CA GLU A 27 -6.97 -18.68 -5.37
C GLU A 27 -7.05 -19.35 -4.00
N ASP A 28 -7.87 -18.84 -3.10
CA ASP A 28 -8.10 -19.41 -1.77
C ASP A 28 -8.80 -20.78 -1.85
N TRP A 29 -9.80 -20.92 -2.73
CA TRP A 29 -10.54 -22.17 -2.94
C TRP A 29 -9.81 -23.18 -3.85
N PHE A 30 -9.12 -22.72 -4.89
CA PHE A 30 -8.49 -23.58 -5.90
C PHE A 30 -6.98 -23.68 -5.68
N HIS A 31 -6.56 -24.74 -4.99
CA HIS A 31 -5.15 -24.97 -4.68
C HIS A 31 -4.29 -25.32 -5.90
N LYS A 32 -4.86 -26.03 -6.89
CA LYS A 32 -4.14 -26.42 -8.12
C LYS A 32 -4.05 -25.24 -9.08
N THR A 33 -2.86 -25.01 -9.63
CA THR A 33 -2.59 -23.84 -10.49
C THR A 33 -3.40 -23.84 -11.79
N HIS A 34 -3.62 -25.00 -12.41
CA HIS A 34 -4.38 -25.09 -13.67
C HIS A 34 -5.86 -24.79 -13.46
N ASP A 35 -6.49 -25.39 -12.44
CA ASP A 35 -7.88 -25.14 -12.08
C ASP A 35 -8.10 -23.66 -11.75
N ARG A 36 -7.20 -23.09 -10.94
CA ARG A 36 -7.21 -21.67 -10.59
C ARG A 36 -7.16 -20.77 -11.82
N ARG A 37 -6.24 -21.03 -12.77
CA ARG A 37 -6.11 -20.24 -14.00
C ARG A 37 -7.37 -20.33 -14.87
N TYR A 38 -7.96 -21.52 -14.98
CA TYR A 38 -9.20 -21.73 -15.71
C TYR A 38 -10.36 -20.90 -15.10
N GLN A 39 -10.54 -20.97 -13.78
CA GLN A 39 -11.58 -20.22 -13.08
C GLN A 39 -11.38 -18.70 -13.16
N ILE A 40 -10.14 -18.24 -13.06
CA ILE A 40 -9.81 -16.81 -13.24
C ILE A 40 -10.13 -16.35 -14.67
N ALA A 41 -9.88 -17.17 -15.69
CA ALA A 41 -10.22 -16.83 -17.07
C ALA A 41 -11.74 -16.68 -17.26
N LEU A 42 -12.54 -17.58 -16.70
CA LEU A 42 -14.00 -17.48 -16.70
C LEU A 42 -14.49 -16.24 -15.94
N LEU A 43 -13.89 -15.95 -14.78
CA LEU A 43 -14.20 -14.73 -14.03
C LEU A 43 -13.90 -13.50 -14.88
N ARG A 44 -12.75 -13.46 -15.55
CA ARG A 44 -12.36 -12.34 -16.39
C ARG A 44 -13.35 -12.13 -17.55
N GLU A 45 -13.76 -13.20 -18.22
CA GLU A 45 -14.78 -13.15 -19.28
C GLU A 45 -16.09 -12.51 -18.77
N ARG A 46 -16.54 -12.83 -17.55
CA ARG A 46 -17.74 -12.23 -16.95
C ARG A 46 -17.60 -10.71 -16.74
N PHE A 47 -16.43 -10.24 -16.34
CA PHE A 47 -16.16 -8.80 -16.19
C PHE A 47 -16.06 -8.10 -17.55
N ASP A 48 -15.39 -8.73 -18.52
CA ASP A 48 -15.21 -8.16 -19.86
C ASP A 48 -16.56 -8.04 -20.60
N LYS A 49 -17.51 -8.96 -20.41
CA LYS A 49 -18.89 -8.85 -20.93
C LYS A 49 -19.62 -7.59 -20.49
N ASN A 50 -19.31 -7.06 -19.30
CA ASN A 50 -19.97 -5.90 -18.70
C ASN A 50 -19.10 -4.62 -18.74
N LYS A 51 -18.01 -4.63 -19.52
CA LYS A 51 -17.04 -3.52 -19.57
C LYS A 51 -17.61 -2.24 -20.18
N ASP A 52 -18.43 -2.37 -21.24
CA ASP A 52 -18.87 -1.25 -22.08
C ASP A 52 -20.26 -0.70 -21.69
N ILE A 53 -20.62 -0.79 -20.40
CA ILE A 53 -21.89 -0.27 -19.89
C ILE A 53 -21.80 1.26 -19.72
N LYS A 54 -22.64 1.99 -20.47
CA LYS A 54 -22.68 3.46 -20.42
C LYS A 54 -23.55 4.00 -19.28
N ASP A 55 -24.57 3.26 -18.84
CA ASP A 55 -25.43 3.68 -17.73
C ASP A 55 -24.74 3.43 -16.38
N LEU A 56 -24.36 4.52 -15.71
CA LEU A 56 -23.70 4.48 -14.41
C LEU A 56 -24.60 3.95 -13.28
N LYS A 57 -25.94 4.12 -13.37
CA LYS A 57 -26.85 3.59 -12.34
C LYS A 57 -26.85 2.07 -12.38
N TYR A 58 -26.98 1.51 -13.58
CA TYR A 58 -26.92 0.08 -13.80
C TYR A 58 -25.54 -0.50 -13.47
N ALA A 59 -24.45 0.18 -13.85
CA ALA A 59 -23.09 -0.24 -13.50
C ALA A 59 -22.88 -0.31 -11.97
N LYS A 60 -23.40 0.67 -11.22
CA LYS A 60 -23.35 0.68 -9.75
C LYS A 60 -24.20 -0.45 -9.14
N TYR A 61 -25.37 -0.72 -9.73
CA TYR A 61 -26.20 -1.85 -9.31
C TYR A 61 -25.46 -3.19 -9.49
N LEU A 62 -24.87 -3.42 -10.67
CA LEU A 62 -24.06 -4.62 -10.93
C LEU A 62 -22.87 -4.75 -9.99
N LEU A 63 -22.20 -3.64 -9.65
CA LEU A 63 -21.12 -3.64 -8.68
C LEU A 63 -21.61 -4.11 -7.30
N ASN A 64 -22.74 -3.58 -6.83
CA ASN A 64 -23.33 -3.98 -5.54
C ASN A 64 -23.73 -5.47 -5.54
N GLU A 65 -24.33 -5.96 -6.62
CA GLU A 65 -24.65 -7.39 -6.75
C GLU A 65 -23.39 -8.25 -6.80
N GLY A 66 -22.34 -7.81 -7.49
CA GLY A 66 -21.04 -8.46 -7.49
C GLY A 66 -20.37 -8.49 -6.12
N GLU A 67 -20.54 -7.44 -5.30
CA GLU A 67 -20.08 -7.42 -3.91
C GLU A 67 -20.84 -8.41 -3.03
N LYS A 68 -22.16 -8.54 -3.21
CA LYS A 68 -22.98 -9.55 -2.51
C LYS A 68 -22.58 -10.98 -2.91
N GLU A 69 -22.38 -11.23 -4.21
CA GLU A 69 -21.91 -12.53 -4.71
C GLU A 69 -20.51 -12.85 -4.17
N TYR A 70 -19.61 -11.86 -4.14
CA TYR A 70 -18.30 -12.03 -3.54
C TYR A 70 -18.43 -12.39 -2.06
N PHE A 71 -19.25 -11.65 -1.31
CA PHE A 71 -19.43 -11.87 0.13
C PHE A 71 -19.95 -13.27 0.47
N SER A 72 -20.87 -13.81 -0.32
CA SER A 72 -21.39 -15.16 -0.09
C SER A 72 -20.40 -16.28 -0.42
N LYS A 73 -19.37 -16.00 -1.22
CA LYS A 73 -18.38 -16.98 -1.69
C LYS A 73 -17.01 -16.88 -1.01
N ILE A 74 -16.83 -15.95 -0.06
CA ILE A 74 -15.54 -15.75 0.62
C ILE A 74 -15.09 -17.05 1.29
N HIS A 75 -13.81 -17.40 1.12
CA HIS A 75 -13.20 -18.51 1.85
C HIS A 75 -13.09 -18.17 3.34
N TYR A 76 -13.41 -19.11 4.23
CA TYR A 76 -13.39 -18.89 5.68
C TYR A 76 -12.00 -18.51 6.22
N GLN A 77 -10.94 -18.94 5.54
CA GLN A 77 -9.55 -18.62 5.87
C GLN A 77 -8.77 -18.21 4.61
N PRO A 78 -8.84 -16.94 4.17
CA PRO A 78 -8.14 -16.48 2.98
C PRO A 78 -6.62 -16.62 3.10
N ILE A 79 -5.93 -16.86 1.99
CA ILE A 79 -4.47 -16.91 1.94
C ILE A 79 -3.94 -15.48 2.00
N THR A 80 -3.16 -15.18 3.04
CA THR A 80 -2.54 -13.87 3.25
C THR A 80 -1.05 -13.94 2.95
N PHE A 81 -0.49 -12.84 2.42
CA PHE A 81 0.96 -12.74 2.25
C PHE A 81 1.62 -12.55 3.61
N ALA A 82 2.80 -13.13 3.80
CA ALA A 82 3.47 -13.17 5.11
C ALA A 82 3.57 -11.77 5.77
N GLU A 83 3.97 -10.76 5.01
CA GLU A 83 4.18 -9.37 5.50
C GLU A 83 2.95 -8.47 5.33
N SER A 84 1.85 -8.98 4.78
CA SER A 84 0.60 -8.21 4.73
C SER A 84 0.01 -8.04 6.13
N LEU A 85 -0.85 -7.04 6.36
CA LEU A 85 -1.41 -6.75 7.70
C LEU A 85 -2.01 -7.96 8.43
N THR A 86 -2.60 -8.90 7.69
CA THR A 86 -3.22 -10.13 8.23
C THR A 86 -2.34 -11.37 8.02
N GLY A 87 -1.06 -11.17 7.69
CA GLY A 87 -0.07 -12.21 7.48
C GLY A 87 0.63 -12.63 8.78
N GLY A 88 1.13 -13.87 8.81
CA GLY A 88 1.81 -14.42 9.99
C GLY A 88 3.22 -13.85 10.27
N ALA A 89 3.74 -12.98 9.41
CA ALA A 89 5.00 -12.27 9.61
C ALA A 89 4.82 -10.75 9.61
N TYR A 90 3.57 -10.26 9.73
CA TYR A 90 3.30 -8.83 9.82
C TYR A 90 3.99 -8.23 11.04
N GLY A 91 4.78 -7.17 10.83
CA GLY A 91 5.49 -6.50 11.92
C GLY A 91 6.52 -7.38 12.63
N ARG A 92 7.01 -8.44 11.98
CA ARG A 92 8.02 -9.33 12.57
C ARG A 92 9.34 -8.61 12.81
N GLU A 93 9.74 -7.73 11.90
CA GLU A 93 10.92 -6.89 12.07
C GLU A 93 10.54 -5.60 12.79
N SER A 94 11.30 -5.28 13.85
CA SER A 94 11.13 -4.03 14.59
C SER A 94 11.84 -2.90 13.87
N TYR A 95 11.12 -1.81 13.61
CA TYR A 95 11.70 -0.60 13.04
C TYR A 95 12.38 0.22 14.14
N THR A 96 13.69 0.42 14.03
CA THR A 96 14.40 1.44 14.83
C THR A 96 14.56 2.70 13.99
N PRO A 97 14.03 3.85 14.45
CA PRO A 97 14.12 5.07 13.67
C PRO A 97 15.58 5.56 13.61
N ASP A 98 15.92 6.17 12.47
CA ASP A 98 17.29 6.60 12.18
C ASP A 98 17.83 7.60 13.22
N TRP A 99 17.00 8.52 13.72
CA TRP A 99 17.38 9.51 14.73
C TRP A 99 17.88 8.90 16.05
N ALA A 100 17.59 7.62 16.32
CA ALA A 100 18.09 6.93 17.51
C ALA A 100 19.64 6.86 17.53
N LEU A 101 20.28 6.85 16.35
CA LEU A 101 21.74 6.83 16.22
C LEU A 101 22.40 8.13 16.69
N ASP A 102 21.64 9.22 16.79
CA ASP A 102 22.18 10.50 17.25
C ASP A 102 22.47 10.49 18.76
N TYR A 103 21.80 9.62 19.51
CA TYR A 103 21.99 9.44 20.95
C TYR A 103 23.15 8.51 21.33
N TRP A 104 23.80 7.86 20.36
CA TRP A 104 24.93 6.96 20.63
C TRP A 104 26.11 7.68 21.30
N HIS A 105 26.85 6.96 22.14
CA HIS A 105 28.02 7.53 22.79
C HIS A 105 29.12 7.84 21.75
N PRO A 106 29.90 8.93 21.88
CA PRO A 106 30.93 9.29 20.90
C PRO A 106 31.94 8.17 20.60
N LEU A 107 32.27 7.34 21.58
CA LEU A 107 33.15 6.18 21.39
C LEU A 107 32.53 5.12 20.46
N GLU A 108 31.22 4.89 20.53
CA GLU A 108 30.50 3.95 19.66
C GLU A 108 30.42 4.51 18.24
N LYS A 109 30.25 5.83 18.11
CA LYS A 109 30.27 6.53 16.81
C LYS A 109 31.66 6.47 16.16
N ALA A 110 32.71 6.61 16.96
CA ALA A 110 34.11 6.56 16.50
C ALA A 110 34.48 5.19 15.89
N MET A 111 33.73 4.12 16.21
CA MET A 111 33.91 2.81 15.58
C MET A 111 33.50 2.80 14.10
N TYR A 112 32.60 3.71 13.68
CA TYR A 112 32.08 3.79 12.32
C TYR A 112 32.28 5.19 11.69
N PRO A 113 33.53 5.68 11.55
CA PRO A 113 33.80 7.08 11.22
C PRO A 113 33.28 7.47 9.83
N LYS A 114 33.39 6.58 8.83
CA LYS A 114 32.90 6.83 7.46
C LYS A 114 31.37 6.94 7.40
N TYR A 115 30.67 6.14 8.19
CA TYR A 115 29.21 6.14 8.23
C TYR A 115 28.68 7.44 8.83
N PHE A 116 29.20 7.83 10.01
CA PHE A 116 28.77 9.05 10.69
C PHE A 116 29.18 10.32 9.94
N ALA A 117 30.35 10.36 9.29
CA ALA A 117 30.73 11.49 8.45
C ALA A 117 29.74 11.71 7.28
N ARG A 118 29.30 10.62 6.63
CA ARG A 118 28.31 10.69 5.55
C ARG A 118 26.92 11.07 6.08
N ARG A 119 26.55 10.59 7.26
CA ARG A 119 25.28 10.90 7.92
C ARG A 119 25.13 12.40 8.19
N GLU A 120 26.16 13.05 8.71
CA GLU A 120 26.11 14.49 8.98
C GLU A 120 25.94 15.31 7.69
N GLN A 121 26.62 14.92 6.60
CA GLN A 121 26.40 15.52 5.28
C GLN A 121 24.92 15.39 4.83
N MET A 122 24.31 14.23 5.01
CA MET A 122 22.89 14.02 4.66
C MET A 122 21.94 14.89 5.51
N LYS A 123 22.26 15.14 6.78
CA LYS A 123 21.47 16.04 7.63
C LYS A 123 21.53 17.48 7.13
N ASP A 124 22.71 17.95 6.75
CA ASP A 124 22.89 19.29 6.18
C ASP A 124 22.15 19.45 4.86
N GLU A 125 22.23 18.44 3.98
CA GLU A 125 21.48 18.38 2.72
C GLU A 125 19.97 18.42 2.97
N TYR A 126 19.48 17.66 3.97
CA TYR A 126 18.07 17.65 4.34
C TYR A 126 17.60 19.01 4.85
N LEU A 127 18.35 19.66 5.75
CA LEU A 127 18.02 21.00 6.25
C LEU A 127 17.96 22.02 5.11
N LYS A 128 18.93 21.97 4.19
CA LYS A 128 18.92 22.84 3.01
C LYS A 128 17.67 22.62 2.16
N TRP A 129 17.38 21.37 1.80
CA TRP A 129 16.17 21.03 1.03
C TRP A 129 14.87 21.45 1.77
N TYR A 130 14.82 21.23 3.08
CA TYR A 130 13.66 21.55 3.91
C TYR A 130 13.34 23.04 3.88
N PHE A 131 14.34 23.89 4.13
CA PHE A 131 14.16 25.34 4.11
C PHE A 131 13.95 25.93 2.72
N GLU A 132 14.47 25.30 1.67
CA GLU A 132 14.14 25.65 0.27
C GLU A 132 12.68 25.32 -0.06
N THR A 133 12.18 24.17 0.41
CA THR A 133 10.81 23.71 0.17
C THR A 133 9.79 24.45 1.02
N TYR A 134 10.16 24.81 2.25
CA TYR A 134 9.30 25.48 3.24
C TYR A 134 9.96 26.76 3.79
N PRO A 135 10.05 27.85 2.99
CA PRO A 135 10.72 29.08 3.41
C PRO A 135 10.05 29.78 4.60
N GLU A 136 8.74 29.58 4.78
CA GLU A 136 7.97 30.17 5.88
C GLU A 136 8.38 29.62 7.24
N GLU A 137 8.82 28.36 7.30
CA GLU A 137 9.27 27.76 8.55
C GLU A 137 10.64 28.28 8.98
N LYS A 138 11.50 28.59 8.01
CA LYS A 138 12.78 29.24 8.30
C LYS A 138 12.58 30.60 8.99
N LYS A 139 11.64 31.41 8.48
CA LYS A 139 11.32 32.73 9.07
C LYS A 139 10.87 32.63 10.52
N LYS A 140 10.07 31.62 10.87
CA LYS A 140 9.60 31.40 12.26
C LYS A 140 10.71 31.06 13.24
N ILE A 141 11.79 30.44 12.77
CA ILE A 141 12.97 30.12 13.59
C ILE A 141 13.81 31.38 13.80
N ASP A 142 13.97 32.21 12.76
CA ASP A 142 14.78 33.43 12.82
C ASP A 142 14.11 34.56 13.65
N ASP A 143 12.79 34.54 13.80
CA ASP A 143 12.00 35.53 14.54
C ASP A 143 11.93 35.27 16.07
N HIS A 144 12.48 34.15 16.56
CA HIS A 144 12.44 33.73 17.98
C HIS A 144 13.80 33.79 18.66
#